data_AF-A0A511KLM0-F1
#
_entry.id   AF-A0A511KLM0-F1
#
_cell.length_a   1.000
_cell.length_b   1.000
_cell.length_c   1.000
_cell.angle_alpha   90.00
_cell.angle_beta   90.00
_cell.angle_gamma   90.00
#
_symmetry.space_group_name_H-M   'P 1'
#
loop_
_entity.id
_entity.type
_entity.pdbx_description
1 polymer ?
#
loop_
_entity_poly.entity_id
_entity_poly.type
_entity_poly.pdbx_seq_one_letter_code
_entity_poly.pdbx_strand_id
1 'polypeptide(L)'
;MPTLVCTGCSSSLGLLALSSFVSRIIAAPPTSQWRVLAGYRSTSLTAEQEALSKRCREQPDKISLDWMTLDLLRLSSVEAFARRVKQALHDDEGVDVLFINAAVYNMSARTVNLAGTAWTQEALVNDLSQHYLIQLLEPLLTRSSTDGLPRSRIVFTSSQLHTSIKSLDALGPCLKPSRSDHSSGKSRYAASKVAQLISARFWQRHFAVSGGDARLVDVVTVSPGFVPTTGLTRDVPLLGRLLMRYILALMPFAVSETEGAARLARTIPSSPDSPDALSSLLTELSTKDNPPLMFLAGPSTAPLPTADEVRSGVRGAVKGGVAEDLLAQREDDGMWSQVEWLLPSEETLRSWASASA
;
A
#
# COMPACT_ATOMS: atom_id res chain seq x y z
N MET A 1 -3.03 4.86 22.08
CA MET A 1 -3.19 5.95 21.08
C MET A 1 -3.27 5.37 19.66
N PRO A 2 -3.92 6.02 18.67
CA PRO A 2 -3.96 5.50 17.30
C PRO A 2 -2.61 5.64 16.57
N THR A 3 -2.17 4.57 15.91
CA THR A 3 -0.88 4.45 15.22
C THR A 3 -1.03 4.26 13.71
N LEU A 4 -0.40 5.15 12.94
CA LEU A 4 -0.20 5.03 11.49
C LEU A 4 1.23 4.58 11.19
N VAL A 5 1.39 3.41 10.59
CA VAL A 5 2.65 2.95 9.97
C VAL A 5 2.54 3.16 8.47
N CYS A 6 3.49 3.84 7.83
CA CYS A 6 3.40 4.11 6.39
C CYS A 6 4.72 3.90 5.65
N THR A 7 4.65 3.40 4.41
CA THR A 7 5.80 3.21 3.53
C THR A 7 5.77 4.17 2.36
N GLY A 8 6.92 4.71 1.94
CA GLY A 8 6.99 5.59 0.77
C GLY A 8 6.30 6.95 0.96
N CYS A 9 6.03 7.35 2.20
CA CYS A 9 5.48 8.66 2.57
C CYS A 9 6.55 9.74 2.74
N SER A 10 7.78 9.47 2.29
CA SER A 10 8.92 10.36 2.41
C SER A 10 9.15 11.22 1.15
N SER A 11 8.37 11.03 0.07
CA SER A 11 8.49 11.86 -1.15
C SER A 11 7.20 11.87 -1.97
N SER A 12 7.07 12.86 -2.87
CA SER A 12 6.00 12.95 -3.89
C SER A 12 4.60 12.74 -3.29
N LEU A 13 3.74 11.94 -3.94
CA LEU A 13 2.35 11.70 -3.50
C LEU A 13 2.25 11.20 -2.06
N GLY A 14 3.16 10.34 -1.63
CA GLY A 14 3.13 9.80 -0.26
C GLY A 14 3.38 10.87 0.79
N LEU A 15 4.33 11.79 0.54
CA LEU A 15 4.63 12.90 1.45
C LEU A 15 3.50 13.93 1.46
N LEU A 16 2.91 14.22 0.29
CA LEU A 16 1.74 15.08 0.21
C LEU A 16 0.54 14.47 0.96
N ALA A 17 0.27 13.18 0.77
CA ALA A 17 -0.81 12.49 1.48
C ALA A 17 -0.59 12.50 3.00
N LEU A 18 0.63 12.25 3.46
CA LEU A 18 0.98 12.33 4.87
C LEU A 18 0.86 13.76 5.41
N SER A 19 1.31 14.77 4.66
CA SER A 19 1.18 16.18 5.03
C SER A 19 -0.29 16.62 5.10
N SER A 20 -1.15 16.14 4.19
CA SER A 20 -2.59 16.35 4.24
C SER A 20 -3.21 15.67 5.46
N PHE A 21 -2.82 14.44 5.78
CA PHE A 21 -3.23 13.75 7.00
C PHE A 21 -2.87 14.55 8.25
N VAL A 22 -1.59 14.93 8.40
CA VAL A 22 -1.10 15.75 9.52
C VAL A 22 -1.87 17.07 9.63
N SER A 23 -2.11 17.75 8.52
CA SER A 23 -2.90 19.00 8.50
C SER A 23 -4.31 18.80 9.03
N ARG A 24 -4.98 17.69 8.68
CA ARG A 24 -6.32 17.37 9.19
C ARG A 24 -6.31 17.07 10.69
N ILE A 25 -5.33 16.31 11.18
CA ILE A 25 -5.20 16.01 12.61
C ILE A 25 -4.96 17.30 13.41
N ILE A 26 -4.07 18.18 12.92
CA ILE A 26 -3.78 19.46 13.58
C ILE A 26 -5.01 20.38 13.60
N ALA A 27 -5.79 20.41 12.50
CA ALA A 27 -6.98 21.25 12.40
C ALA A 27 -8.19 20.71 13.16
N ALA A 28 -8.25 19.40 13.43
CA ALA A 28 -9.34 18.80 14.17
C ALA A 28 -9.37 19.28 15.64
N PRO A 29 -10.55 19.28 16.28
CA PRO A 29 -10.64 19.44 17.73
C PRO A 29 -9.71 18.47 18.48
N PRO A 30 -9.33 18.77 19.74
CA PRO A 30 -8.55 17.84 20.54
C PRO A 30 -9.25 16.47 20.59
N THR A 31 -8.56 15.47 20.05
CA THR A 31 -8.93 14.05 20.03
C THR A 31 -7.69 13.28 20.49
N SER A 32 -7.72 11.95 20.45
CA SER A 32 -6.55 11.13 20.76
C SER A 32 -5.32 11.53 19.93
N GLN A 33 -4.17 11.68 20.59
CA GLN A 33 -2.89 11.95 19.97
C GLN A 33 -2.54 10.84 18.96
N TRP A 34 -2.17 11.18 17.72
CA TRP A 34 -1.75 10.18 16.73
C TRP A 34 -0.24 9.90 16.77
N ARG A 35 0.16 8.64 16.65
CA ARG A 35 1.55 8.23 16.41
C ARG A 35 1.75 7.90 14.93
N VAL A 36 2.76 8.49 14.29
CA VAL A 36 3.12 8.18 12.90
C VAL A 36 4.52 7.60 12.85
N LEU A 37 4.65 6.37 12.32
CA LEU A 37 5.92 5.69 12.07
C LEU A 37 6.14 5.58 10.56
N ALA A 38 6.96 6.49 10.01
CA ALA A 38 7.12 6.66 8.57
C ALA A 38 8.42 6.03 8.04
N GLY A 39 8.26 4.99 7.21
CA GLY A 39 9.35 4.33 6.50
C GLY A 39 9.96 5.21 5.40
N TYR A 40 11.27 5.45 5.47
CA TYR A 40 12.02 6.20 4.45
C TYR A 40 13.37 5.54 4.14
N ARG A 41 13.85 5.65 2.90
CA ARG A 41 15.06 4.93 2.45
C ARG A 41 16.38 5.63 2.80
N SER A 42 16.36 6.96 2.92
CA SER A 42 17.56 7.78 3.09
C SER A 42 18.15 7.67 4.51
N THR A 43 19.39 8.07 4.70
CA THR A 43 20.01 8.24 6.03
C THR A 43 19.78 9.64 6.60
N SER A 44 19.50 10.62 5.74
CA SER A 44 19.16 12.00 6.11
C SER A 44 17.78 12.38 5.63
N LEU A 45 17.14 13.29 6.37
CA LEU A 45 15.87 13.87 5.99
C LEU A 45 16.05 14.93 4.91
N THR A 46 15.05 15.09 4.04
CA THR A 46 14.94 16.23 3.13
C THR A 46 14.36 17.44 3.87
N ALA A 47 14.55 18.65 3.32
CA ALA A 47 13.96 19.86 3.88
C ALA A 47 12.43 19.77 4.06
N GLU A 48 11.74 19.09 3.15
CA GLU A 48 10.29 18.87 3.23
C GLU A 48 9.90 17.94 4.39
N GLN A 49 10.69 16.89 4.62
CA GLN A 49 10.49 15.95 5.73
C GLN A 49 10.80 16.62 7.07
N GLU A 50 11.86 17.44 7.13
CA GLU A 50 12.19 18.23 8.31
C GLU A 50 11.10 19.25 8.64
N ALA A 51 10.56 19.93 7.63
CA ALA A 51 9.45 20.86 7.79
C ALA A 51 8.18 20.16 8.33
N LEU A 52 7.85 18.98 7.80
CA LEU A 52 6.73 18.19 8.33
C LEU A 52 6.96 17.75 9.78
N SER A 53 8.18 17.31 10.10
CA SER A 53 8.57 16.92 11.46
C SER A 53 8.48 18.10 12.42
N LYS A 54 8.88 19.30 11.99
CA LYS A 54 8.75 20.54 12.77
C LYS A 54 7.29 20.84 13.08
N ARG A 55 6.40 20.77 12.08
CA ARG A 55 4.96 20.98 12.27
C ARG A 55 4.34 20.00 13.28
N CYS A 56 4.78 18.74 13.29
CA CYS A 56 4.32 17.77 14.28
C CYS A 56 4.83 18.11 15.69
N ARG A 57 6.10 18.51 15.83
CA ARG A 57 6.68 18.94 17.11
C ARG A 57 6.04 20.19 17.70
N GLU A 58 5.48 21.06 16.87
CA GLU A 58 4.70 22.23 17.30
C GLU A 58 3.29 21.86 17.81
N GLN A 59 2.86 20.61 17.64
CA GLN A 59 1.55 20.09 18.03
C GLN A 59 1.68 18.74 18.77
N PRO A 60 2.50 18.66 19.84
CA PRO A 60 2.87 17.38 20.45
C PRO A 60 1.66 16.66 21.04
N ASP A 61 0.65 17.38 21.54
CA ASP A 61 -0.57 16.79 22.12
C ASP A 61 -1.49 16.15 21.07
N LYS A 62 -1.26 16.43 19.79
CA LYS A 62 -2.10 15.91 18.69
C LYS A 62 -1.40 14.86 17.85
N ILE A 63 -0.10 14.98 17.63
CA ILE A 63 0.61 14.09 16.71
C ILE A 63 2.10 13.98 17.00
N SER A 64 2.64 12.76 16.91
CA SER A 64 4.07 12.47 16.85
C SER A 64 4.43 11.83 15.50
N LEU A 65 5.64 12.11 15.01
CA LEU A 65 6.14 11.60 13.73
C LEU A 65 7.58 11.14 13.89
N ASP A 66 7.80 9.85 13.70
CA ASP A 66 9.11 9.20 13.71
C ASP A 66 9.46 8.66 12.33
N TRP A 67 10.58 9.11 11.80
CA TRP A 67 11.13 8.59 10.54
C TRP A 67 12.01 7.37 10.83
N MET A 68 11.71 6.25 10.17
CA MET A 68 12.42 4.99 10.34
C MET A 68 12.97 4.49 9.00
N THR A 69 14.25 4.13 8.97
CA THR A 69 14.92 3.61 7.78
C THR A 69 14.25 2.34 7.22
N LEU A 70 13.81 2.34 5.97
CA LEU A 70 13.17 1.20 5.34
C LEU A 70 13.60 1.12 3.88
N ASP A 71 14.33 0.07 3.54
CA ASP A 71 14.72 -0.28 2.19
C ASP A 71 14.00 -1.54 1.74
N LEU A 72 12.88 -1.38 1.03
CA LEU A 72 12.07 -2.49 0.51
C LEU A 72 12.79 -3.33 -0.56
N LEU A 73 14.01 -2.98 -0.98
CA LEU A 73 14.83 -3.86 -1.81
C LEU A 73 15.60 -4.90 -0.98
N ARG A 74 15.59 -4.81 0.35
CA ARG A 74 16.32 -5.73 1.24
C ARG A 74 15.38 -6.27 2.31
N LEU A 75 15.08 -7.57 2.28
CA LEU A 75 14.17 -8.21 3.24
C LEU A 75 14.65 -8.07 4.69
N SER A 76 15.96 -8.09 4.93
CA SER A 76 16.55 -7.80 6.25
C SER A 76 16.27 -6.37 6.75
N SER A 77 16.16 -5.39 5.84
CA SER A 77 15.72 -4.04 6.19
C SER A 77 14.23 -4.00 6.56
N VAL A 78 13.40 -4.85 5.95
CA VAL A 78 11.98 -4.98 6.29
C VAL A 78 11.82 -5.53 7.71
N GLU A 79 12.60 -6.56 8.06
CA GLU A 79 12.64 -7.10 9.42
C GLU A 79 13.09 -6.08 10.45
N ALA A 80 14.17 -5.34 10.16
CA ALA A 80 14.69 -4.32 11.07
C ALA A 80 13.69 -3.15 11.25
N PHE A 81 12.94 -2.79 10.21
CA PHE A 81 11.86 -1.82 10.31
C PHE A 81 10.71 -2.35 11.17
N ALA A 82 10.20 -3.56 10.88
CA ALA A 82 9.12 -4.17 11.66
C ALA A 82 9.48 -4.33 13.15
N ARG A 83 10.74 -4.67 13.45
CA ARG A 83 11.26 -4.74 14.83
C ARG A 83 11.19 -3.39 15.54
N ARG A 84 11.58 -2.30 14.87
CA ARG A 84 11.49 -0.94 15.45
C ARG A 84 10.06 -0.48 15.61
N VAL A 85 9.16 -0.83 14.69
CA VAL A 85 7.72 -0.59 14.86
C VAL A 85 7.23 -1.28 16.14
N LYS A 86 7.57 -2.56 16.34
CA LYS A 86 7.23 -3.30 17.58
C LYS A 86 7.81 -2.66 18.84
N GLN A 87 9.06 -2.20 18.79
CA GLN A 87 9.73 -1.53 19.92
C GLN A 87 9.16 -0.15 20.25
N ALA A 88 8.55 0.51 19.26
CA ALA A 88 7.93 1.83 19.44
C ALA A 88 6.50 1.73 19.99
N LEU A 89 5.95 0.53 20.20
CA LEU A 89 4.61 0.30 20.72
C LEU A 89 4.69 -0.42 22.07
N HIS A 90 3.77 -0.08 22.98
CA HIS A 90 3.58 -0.80 24.23
C HIS A 90 2.85 -2.14 24.00
N ASP A 91 2.82 -3.02 25.01
CA ASP A 91 2.26 -4.37 24.90
C ASP A 91 0.74 -4.37 24.60
N ASP A 92 0.04 -3.32 25.00
CA ASP A 92 -1.39 -3.06 24.77
C ASP A 92 -1.68 -2.20 23.53
N GLU A 93 -0.65 -1.76 22.80
CA GLU A 93 -0.79 -0.94 21.60
C GLU A 93 -0.68 -1.77 20.31
N GLY A 94 -1.51 -1.44 19.33
CA GLY A 94 -1.52 -2.04 17.99
C GLY A 94 -1.21 -1.03 16.88
N VAL A 95 -1.17 -1.53 15.64
CA VAL A 95 -1.07 -0.69 14.43
C VAL A 95 -2.46 -0.48 13.88
N ASP A 96 -2.98 0.73 13.96
CA ASP A 96 -4.35 1.06 13.52
C ASP A 96 -4.44 1.20 12.00
N VAL A 97 -3.41 1.79 11.38
CA VAL A 97 -3.37 1.92 9.92
C VAL A 97 -1.99 1.52 9.42
N LEU A 98 -1.95 0.56 8.51
CA LEU A 98 -0.76 0.22 7.72
C LEU A 98 -0.93 0.72 6.29
N PHE A 99 -0.28 1.83 5.96
CA PHE A 99 -0.35 2.46 4.65
C PHE A 99 0.81 2.01 3.75
N ILE A 100 0.52 1.04 2.89
CA ILE A 100 1.42 0.44 1.91
C ILE A 100 1.42 1.29 0.64
N ASN A 101 2.26 2.32 0.62
CA ASN A 101 2.30 3.30 -0.46
C ASN A 101 3.58 3.29 -1.31
N ALA A 102 4.69 2.77 -0.78
CA ALA A 102 5.94 2.73 -1.52
C ALA A 102 5.79 1.99 -2.86
N ALA A 103 6.42 2.52 -3.89
CA ALA A 103 6.52 1.83 -5.17
C ALA A 103 7.78 2.27 -5.94
N VAL A 104 8.23 1.38 -6.83
CA VAL A 104 9.25 1.66 -7.83
C VAL A 104 8.71 1.35 -9.22
N TYR A 105 9.21 2.10 -10.19
CA TYR A 105 8.96 1.94 -11.61
C TYR A 105 10.30 2.17 -12.32
N ASN A 106 10.85 1.15 -12.98
CA ASN A 106 12.11 1.25 -13.71
C ASN A 106 11.85 1.12 -15.21
N MET A 107 12.30 2.13 -15.97
CA MET A 107 12.23 2.09 -17.44
C MET A 107 13.04 0.91 -17.99
N SER A 108 14.28 0.77 -17.51
CA SER A 108 15.15 -0.37 -17.82
C SER A 108 14.92 -1.51 -16.84
N ALA A 109 15.06 -2.75 -17.32
CA ALA A 109 14.94 -3.92 -16.46
C ALA A 109 16.05 -3.88 -15.39
N ARG A 110 15.65 -3.93 -14.13
CA ARG A 110 16.55 -4.10 -12.98
C ARG A 110 16.07 -5.32 -12.20
N THR A 111 16.98 -6.25 -11.93
CA THR A 111 16.67 -7.48 -11.21
C THR A 111 17.46 -7.58 -9.90
N VAL A 112 16.91 -8.33 -8.96
CA VAL A 112 17.52 -8.72 -7.69
C VAL A 112 17.45 -10.24 -7.64
N ASN A 113 18.57 -10.89 -7.31
CA ASN A 113 18.56 -12.33 -7.08
C ASN A 113 18.06 -12.60 -5.66
N LEU A 114 16.99 -13.38 -5.53
CA LEU A 114 16.48 -13.88 -4.26
C LEU A 114 16.37 -15.39 -4.34
N ALA A 115 17.09 -16.09 -3.47
CA ALA A 115 17.13 -17.55 -3.41
C ALA A 115 17.33 -18.22 -4.78
N GLY A 116 18.29 -17.71 -5.57
CA GLY A 116 18.62 -18.25 -6.88
C GLY A 116 17.70 -17.81 -8.01
N THR A 117 16.60 -17.11 -7.72
CA THR A 117 15.66 -16.60 -8.73
C THR A 117 15.88 -15.11 -9.00
N ALA A 118 15.92 -14.71 -10.27
CA ALA A 118 15.97 -13.31 -10.65
C ALA A 118 14.57 -12.69 -10.61
N TRP A 119 14.34 -11.79 -9.66
CA TRP A 119 13.11 -11.02 -9.53
C TRP A 119 13.32 -9.60 -10.05
N THR A 120 12.28 -8.98 -10.61
CA THR A 120 12.34 -7.55 -10.90
C THR A 120 12.31 -6.73 -9.61
N GLN A 121 12.92 -5.55 -9.63
CA GLN A 121 12.84 -4.63 -8.49
C GLN A 121 11.38 -4.23 -8.19
N GLU A 122 10.55 -4.10 -9.22
CA GLU A 122 9.11 -3.85 -9.08
C GLU A 122 8.42 -4.98 -8.31
N ALA A 123 8.70 -6.25 -8.64
CA ALA A 123 8.14 -7.40 -7.94
C ALA A 123 8.56 -7.41 -6.46
N LEU A 124 9.84 -7.16 -6.19
CA LEU A 124 10.35 -7.16 -4.81
C LEU A 124 9.77 -6.00 -3.98
N VAL A 125 9.84 -4.77 -4.48
CA VAL A 125 9.45 -3.58 -3.70
C VAL A 125 7.95 -3.38 -3.61
N ASN A 126 7.22 -3.58 -4.72
CA ASN A 126 5.80 -3.25 -4.79
C ASN A 126 4.90 -4.38 -4.29
N ASP A 127 5.46 -5.57 -4.06
CA ASP A 127 4.71 -6.75 -3.63
C ASP A 127 5.45 -7.54 -2.54
N LEU A 128 6.50 -8.32 -2.85
CA LEU A 128 7.09 -9.28 -1.90
C LEU A 128 7.51 -8.67 -0.56
N SER A 129 8.24 -7.56 -0.56
CA SER A 129 8.66 -6.88 0.67
C SER A 129 7.50 -6.27 1.45
N GLN A 130 6.42 -5.90 0.76
CA GLN A 130 5.22 -5.35 1.40
C GLN A 130 4.36 -6.46 1.99
N HIS A 131 4.22 -7.57 1.27
CA HIS A 131 3.62 -8.80 1.79
C HIS A 131 4.36 -9.26 3.05
N TYR A 132 5.69 -9.30 2.99
CA TYR A 132 6.51 -9.68 4.14
C TYR A 132 6.34 -8.72 5.33
N LEU A 133 6.27 -7.41 5.07
CA LEU A 133 6.00 -6.42 6.11
C LEU A 133 4.66 -6.67 6.81
N ILE A 134 3.63 -7.08 6.06
CA ILE A 134 2.32 -7.40 6.64
C ILE A 134 2.41 -8.66 7.51
N GLN A 135 3.07 -9.74 7.07
CA GLN A 135 3.30 -10.93 7.91
C GLN A 135 3.94 -10.54 9.25
N LEU A 136 5.00 -9.73 9.19
CA LEU A 136 5.74 -9.31 10.38
C LEU A 136 4.93 -8.43 11.34
N LEU A 137 3.98 -7.64 10.82
CA LEU A 137 3.15 -6.70 11.59
C LEU A 137 1.74 -7.23 11.87
N GLU A 138 1.37 -8.40 11.35
CA GLU A 138 0.07 -9.02 11.55
C GLU A 138 -0.36 -9.06 13.03
N PRO A 139 0.49 -9.48 13.99
CA PRO A 139 0.09 -9.52 15.39
C PRO A 139 -0.24 -8.15 15.99
N LEU A 140 0.29 -7.06 15.42
CA LEU A 140 -0.03 -5.69 15.85
C LEU A 140 -1.30 -5.16 15.17
N LEU A 141 -1.63 -5.64 13.97
CA LEU A 141 -2.85 -5.25 13.25
C LEU A 141 -4.09 -5.85 13.92
N THR A 142 -4.00 -7.08 14.39
CA THR A 142 -5.09 -7.81 15.07
C THR A 142 -5.17 -7.55 16.57
N ARG A 143 -4.22 -6.81 17.13
CA ARG A 143 -4.25 -6.41 18.55
C ARG A 143 -5.25 -5.27 18.76
N SER A 144 -6.17 -5.47 19.69
CA SER A 144 -7.07 -4.42 20.17
C SER A 144 -6.29 -3.38 20.96
N SER A 145 -6.61 -2.10 20.76
CA SER A 145 -6.01 -0.96 21.46
C SER A 145 -7.15 -0.13 22.04
N THR A 146 -7.09 0.17 23.33
CA THR A 146 -8.16 0.90 24.05
C THR A 146 -8.40 2.29 23.48
N ASP A 147 -7.32 2.98 23.09
CA ASP A 147 -7.36 4.31 22.51
C ASP A 147 -7.12 4.29 20.99
N GLY A 148 -7.25 3.12 20.36
CA GLY A 148 -7.04 2.91 18.94
C GLY A 148 -8.33 2.98 18.13
N LEU A 149 -8.23 2.63 16.85
CA LEU A 149 -9.38 2.39 16.00
C LEU A 149 -10.05 1.06 16.38
N PRO A 150 -11.40 0.98 16.31
CA PRO A 150 -12.12 -0.27 16.57
C PRO A 150 -11.78 -1.38 15.58
N ARG A 151 -11.32 -1.01 14.38
CA ARG A 151 -10.83 -1.91 13.33
C ARG A 151 -9.53 -1.34 12.79
N SER A 152 -8.52 -2.18 12.57
CA SER A 152 -7.34 -1.73 11.84
C SER A 152 -7.61 -1.69 10.34
N ARG A 153 -6.77 -0.97 9.61
CA ARG A 153 -6.86 -0.84 8.16
C ARG A 153 -5.52 -0.99 7.48
N ILE A 154 -5.45 -1.90 6.52
CA ILE A 154 -4.36 -1.96 5.54
C ILE A 154 -4.81 -1.24 4.27
N VAL A 155 -4.04 -0.24 3.86
CA VAL A 155 -4.30 0.51 2.63
C VAL A 155 -3.17 0.27 1.65
N PHE A 156 -3.49 -0.29 0.48
CA PHE A 156 -2.55 -0.44 -0.63
C PHE A 156 -2.72 0.67 -1.66
N THR A 157 -1.65 1.41 -1.94
CA THR A 157 -1.58 2.28 -3.12
C THR A 157 -1.31 1.44 -4.37
N SER A 158 -2.38 1.08 -5.08
CA SER A 158 -2.34 0.32 -6.33
C SER A 158 -2.37 1.25 -7.56
N SER A 159 -2.69 0.72 -8.75
CA SER A 159 -2.78 1.46 -10.00
C SER A 159 -3.74 0.78 -10.96
N GLN A 160 -4.47 1.57 -11.77
CA GLN A 160 -5.28 1.05 -12.89
C GLN A 160 -4.44 0.39 -14.01
N LEU A 161 -3.11 0.49 -13.97
CA LEU A 161 -2.24 -0.23 -14.91
C LEU A 161 -2.33 -1.77 -14.77
N HIS A 162 -2.85 -2.30 -13.66
CA HIS A 162 -3.11 -3.74 -13.51
C HIS A 162 -3.97 -4.29 -14.66
N THR A 163 -4.89 -3.47 -15.19
CA THR A 163 -5.80 -3.83 -16.31
C THR A 163 -5.08 -4.17 -17.61
N SER A 164 -3.80 -3.79 -17.74
CA SER A 164 -3.00 -4.07 -18.94
C SER A 164 -2.45 -5.50 -18.99
N ILE A 165 -2.43 -6.22 -17.87
CA ILE A 165 -2.09 -7.64 -17.85
C ILE A 165 -3.36 -8.46 -18.09
N LYS A 166 -3.37 -9.27 -19.15
CA LYS A 166 -4.58 -9.96 -19.63
C LYS A 166 -4.66 -11.43 -19.25
N SER A 167 -3.55 -12.05 -18.84
CA SER A 167 -3.50 -13.46 -18.45
C SER A 167 -2.48 -13.69 -17.35
N LEU A 168 -2.61 -14.83 -16.64
CA LEU A 168 -1.67 -15.25 -15.61
C LEU A 168 -0.29 -15.55 -16.19
N ASP A 169 -0.24 -16.15 -17.39
CA ASP A 169 0.99 -16.46 -18.10
C ASP A 169 1.85 -15.21 -18.38
N ALA A 170 1.23 -14.03 -18.47
CA ALA A 170 1.94 -12.78 -18.65
C ALA A 170 2.60 -12.23 -17.37
N LEU A 171 2.21 -12.72 -16.18
CA LEU A 171 2.77 -12.25 -14.90
C LEU A 171 4.19 -12.76 -14.68
N GLY A 172 4.41 -14.07 -14.84
CA GLY A 172 5.69 -14.73 -14.58
C GLY A 172 6.87 -14.04 -15.27
N PRO A 173 6.87 -13.91 -16.61
CA PRO A 173 7.95 -13.24 -17.35
C PRO A 173 8.16 -11.76 -16.99
N CYS A 174 7.12 -11.08 -16.49
CA CYS A 174 7.21 -9.69 -16.05
C CYS A 174 7.79 -9.53 -14.64
N LEU A 175 7.66 -10.54 -13.76
CA LEU A 175 8.08 -10.48 -12.36
C LEU A 175 9.36 -11.28 -12.08
N LYS A 176 9.54 -12.39 -12.79
CA LYS A 176 10.69 -13.31 -12.76
C LYS A 176 11.29 -13.46 -14.16
N PRO A 177 11.88 -12.40 -14.73
CA PRO A 177 12.36 -12.43 -16.11
C PRO A 177 13.52 -13.42 -16.27
N SER A 178 13.43 -14.23 -17.32
CA SER A 178 14.53 -15.02 -17.86
C SER A 178 15.43 -14.16 -18.76
N ARG A 179 16.61 -14.68 -19.14
CA ARG A 179 17.56 -13.96 -20.01
C ARG A 179 16.97 -13.55 -21.37
N SER A 180 15.97 -14.28 -21.85
CA SER A 180 15.26 -14.04 -23.11
C SER A 180 14.03 -13.13 -22.97
N ASP A 181 13.63 -12.77 -21.75
CA ASP A 181 12.39 -12.04 -21.53
C ASP A 181 12.61 -10.53 -21.73
N HIS A 182 11.89 -9.96 -22.68
CA HIS A 182 11.90 -8.53 -22.98
C HIS A 182 10.58 -7.89 -22.58
N SER A 183 10.36 -7.72 -21.27
CA SER A 183 9.23 -6.95 -20.76
C SER A 183 9.52 -5.44 -20.80
N SER A 184 8.50 -4.62 -21.06
CA SER A 184 8.62 -3.17 -20.90
C SER A 184 8.57 -2.78 -19.41
N GLY A 185 9.09 -1.60 -19.03
CA GLY A 185 8.93 -1.07 -17.67
C GLY A 185 7.46 -0.95 -17.25
N LYS A 186 6.59 -0.55 -18.19
CA LYS A 186 5.14 -0.53 -18.00
C LYS A 186 4.59 -1.91 -17.68
N SER A 187 5.00 -2.95 -18.42
CA SER A 187 4.55 -4.33 -18.19
C SER A 187 4.99 -4.87 -16.84
N ARG A 188 6.26 -4.66 -16.45
CA ARG A 188 6.77 -5.05 -15.13
C ARG A 188 6.02 -4.37 -13.99
N TYR A 189 5.82 -3.07 -14.09
CA TYR A 189 5.09 -2.32 -13.08
C TYR A 189 3.62 -2.75 -13.02
N ALA A 190 2.95 -2.90 -14.16
CA ALA A 190 1.58 -3.40 -14.23
C ALA A 190 1.44 -4.78 -13.59
N ALA A 191 2.35 -5.71 -13.90
CA ALA A 191 2.39 -7.03 -13.28
C ALA A 191 2.59 -6.94 -11.76
N SER A 192 3.46 -6.04 -11.28
CA SER A 192 3.65 -5.85 -9.84
C SER A 192 2.39 -5.32 -9.15
N LYS A 193 1.56 -4.56 -9.86
CA LYS A 193 0.26 -4.08 -9.36
C LYS A 193 -0.83 -5.14 -9.39
N VAL A 194 -0.75 -6.11 -10.29
CA VAL A 194 -1.59 -7.33 -10.19
C VAL A 194 -1.16 -8.16 -8.98
N ALA A 195 0.14 -8.41 -8.80
CA ALA A 195 0.66 -9.14 -7.64
C ALA A 195 0.24 -8.49 -6.31
N GLN A 196 0.35 -7.16 -6.22
CA GLN A 196 -0.12 -6.41 -5.05
C GLN A 196 -1.63 -6.58 -4.78
N LEU A 197 -2.48 -6.69 -5.82
CA LEU A 197 -3.92 -6.94 -5.67
C LEU A 197 -4.21 -8.38 -5.21
N ILE A 198 -3.42 -9.36 -5.68
CA ILE A 198 -3.47 -10.76 -5.22
C ILE A 198 -3.11 -10.81 -3.73
N SER A 199 -2.02 -10.14 -3.33
CA SER A 199 -1.60 -10.03 -1.93
C SER A 199 -2.66 -9.34 -1.06
N ALA A 200 -3.25 -8.24 -1.53
CA ALA A 200 -4.34 -7.57 -0.82
C ALA A 200 -5.56 -8.49 -0.62
N ARG A 201 -5.92 -9.29 -1.63
CA ARG A 201 -7.01 -10.26 -1.53
C ARG A 201 -6.71 -11.39 -0.56
N PHE A 202 -5.50 -11.93 -0.60
CA PHE A 202 -5.03 -12.92 0.35
C PHE A 202 -5.21 -12.40 1.79
N TRP A 203 -4.69 -11.21 2.09
CA TRP A 203 -4.81 -10.61 3.42
C TRP A 203 -6.25 -10.33 3.82
N GLN A 204 -7.08 -9.86 2.89
CA GLN A 204 -8.50 -9.64 3.17
C GLN A 204 -9.19 -10.93 3.64
N ARG A 205 -8.90 -12.06 2.99
CA ARG A 205 -9.46 -13.36 3.34
C ARG A 205 -8.88 -13.89 4.64
N HIS A 206 -7.56 -13.81 4.80
CA HIS A 206 -6.84 -14.18 6.01
C HIS A 206 -7.48 -13.53 7.25
N PHE A 207 -7.72 -12.22 7.21
CA PHE A 207 -8.35 -11.51 8.33
C PHE A 207 -9.86 -11.71 8.46
N ALA A 208 -10.56 -12.13 7.41
CA ALA A 208 -11.98 -12.45 7.48
C ALA A 208 -12.26 -13.78 8.19
N VAL A 209 -11.32 -14.72 8.16
CA VAL A 209 -11.45 -16.05 8.79
C VAL A 209 -11.00 -16.03 10.26
N SER A 210 -10.21 -15.04 10.67
CA SER A 210 -9.77 -14.85 12.06
C SER A 210 -10.94 -14.53 12.99
N GLY A 211 -11.64 -15.57 13.46
CA GLY A 211 -12.66 -15.48 14.51
C GLY A 211 -12.05 -15.39 15.92
N GLY A 212 -12.78 -14.80 16.87
CA GLY A 212 -12.40 -14.68 18.28
C GLY A 212 -12.36 -13.23 18.78
N ASP A 213 -11.61 -12.98 19.86
CA ASP A 213 -11.45 -11.67 20.50
C ASP A 213 -10.45 -10.73 19.76
N ALA A 214 -9.94 -11.16 18.61
CA ALA A 214 -8.98 -10.40 17.80
C ALA A 214 -9.64 -9.18 17.14
N ARG A 215 -8.91 -8.07 17.05
CA ARG A 215 -9.37 -6.87 16.34
C ARG A 215 -9.51 -7.17 14.85
N LEU A 216 -10.65 -6.77 14.30
CA LEU A 216 -10.94 -6.92 12.87
C LEU A 216 -10.06 -5.99 12.03
N VAL A 217 -9.62 -6.50 10.87
CA VAL A 217 -8.70 -5.80 9.96
C VAL A 217 -9.37 -5.60 8.60
N ASP A 218 -9.50 -4.34 8.18
CA ASP A 218 -9.99 -3.99 6.86
C ASP A 218 -8.85 -3.90 5.84
N VAL A 219 -9.06 -4.43 4.64
CA VAL A 219 -8.09 -4.32 3.54
C VAL A 219 -8.70 -3.52 2.39
N VAL A 220 -8.05 -2.42 2.02
CA VAL A 220 -8.50 -1.49 0.99
C VAL A 220 -7.39 -1.24 -0.01
N THR A 221 -7.76 -1.15 -1.28
CA THR A 221 -6.85 -0.75 -2.36
C THR A 221 -7.31 0.57 -2.96
N VAL A 222 -6.37 1.45 -3.31
CA VAL A 222 -6.67 2.78 -3.87
C VAL A 222 -5.73 3.11 -5.01
N SER A 223 -6.26 3.74 -6.07
CA SER A 223 -5.49 4.25 -7.20
C SER A 223 -5.41 5.78 -7.13
N PRO A 224 -4.21 6.38 -7.08
CA PRO A 224 -4.05 7.83 -7.09
C PRO A 224 -4.36 8.44 -8.47
N GLY A 225 -4.55 7.62 -9.51
CA GLY A 225 -4.65 8.06 -10.89
C GLY A 225 -3.28 8.23 -11.57
N PHE A 226 -3.28 8.72 -12.81
CA PHE A 226 -2.05 8.98 -13.55
C PHE A 226 -1.48 10.34 -13.17
N VAL A 227 -0.47 10.36 -12.30
CA VAL A 227 0.20 11.59 -11.86
C VAL A 227 1.59 11.66 -12.52
N PRO A 228 1.73 12.37 -13.65
CA PRO A 228 2.94 12.31 -14.47
C PRO A 228 4.16 13.01 -13.85
N THR A 229 3.95 13.88 -12.87
CA THR A 229 5.01 14.64 -12.19
C THR A 229 5.65 13.91 -11.01
N THR A 230 5.19 12.68 -10.70
CA THR A 230 5.70 11.92 -9.56
C THR A 230 7.14 11.47 -9.72
N GLY A 231 7.79 11.26 -8.57
CA GLY A 231 9.14 10.68 -8.50
C GLY A 231 9.26 9.26 -9.05
N LEU A 232 8.16 8.60 -9.41
CA LEU A 232 8.15 7.30 -10.11
C LEU A 232 8.81 7.38 -11.49
N THR A 233 8.84 8.56 -12.11
CA THR A 233 9.48 8.81 -13.41
C THR A 233 10.96 9.22 -13.29
N ARG A 234 11.58 9.08 -12.11
CA ARG A 234 12.98 9.46 -11.90
C ARG A 234 13.97 8.76 -12.82
N ASP A 235 13.65 7.59 -13.37
CA ASP A 235 14.54 6.91 -14.32
C ASP A 235 14.31 7.35 -15.78
N VAL A 236 13.37 8.26 -16.04
CA VAL A 236 13.16 8.85 -17.36
C VAL A 236 14.26 9.89 -17.62
N PRO A 237 14.89 9.89 -18.82
CA PRO A 237 15.83 10.94 -19.24
C PRO A 237 15.23 12.34 -19.08
N LEU A 238 16.08 13.36 -18.87
CA LEU A 238 15.64 14.72 -18.55
C LEU A 238 14.60 15.28 -19.55
N LEU A 239 14.77 15.00 -20.84
CA LEU A 239 13.84 15.38 -21.90
C LEU A 239 12.48 14.65 -21.80
N GLY A 240 12.49 13.37 -21.42
CA GLY A 240 11.27 12.62 -21.16
C GLY A 240 10.57 13.07 -19.87
N ARG A 241 11.30 13.52 -18.84
CA ARG A 241 10.68 14.15 -17.65
C ARG A 241 10.03 15.47 -18.01
N LEU A 242 10.63 16.25 -18.92
CA LEU A 242 10.03 17.47 -19.44
C LEU A 242 8.73 17.17 -20.22
N LEU A 243 8.75 16.16 -21.09
CA LEU A 243 7.57 15.67 -21.82
C LEU A 243 6.46 15.20 -20.84
N MET A 244 6.81 14.39 -19.84
CA MET A 244 5.86 13.94 -18.81
C MET A 244 5.26 15.13 -18.05
N ARG A 245 6.11 16.07 -17.61
CA ARG A 245 5.71 17.19 -16.76
C ARG A 245 4.90 18.26 -17.48
N TYR A 246 5.20 18.56 -18.74
CA TYR A 246 4.58 19.69 -19.45
C TYR A 246 3.57 19.28 -20.50
N ILE A 247 3.68 18.10 -21.10
CA ILE A 247 2.80 17.67 -22.19
C ILE A 247 1.80 16.63 -21.67
N LEU A 248 2.27 15.56 -21.02
CA LEU A 248 1.37 14.53 -20.50
C LEU A 248 0.56 14.99 -19.27
N ALA A 249 1.04 15.99 -18.52
CA ALA A 249 0.27 16.63 -17.45
C ALA A 249 -0.94 17.44 -17.95
N LEU A 250 -0.95 17.82 -19.24
CA LEU A 250 -2.08 18.53 -19.86
C LEU A 250 -3.13 17.56 -20.45
N MET A 251 -2.85 16.26 -20.45
CA MET A 251 -3.78 15.27 -20.98
C MET A 251 -4.97 15.10 -20.02
N PRO A 252 -6.20 14.88 -20.53
CA PRO A 252 -7.41 14.83 -19.71
C PRO A 252 -7.45 13.67 -18.71
N PHE A 253 -6.58 12.67 -18.88
CA PHE A 253 -6.42 11.54 -17.95
C PHE A 253 -5.39 11.79 -16.84
N ALA A 254 -4.63 12.89 -16.92
CA ALA A 254 -3.64 13.24 -15.90
C ALA A 254 -4.31 13.83 -14.67
N VAL A 255 -3.74 13.49 -13.52
CA VAL A 255 -4.20 13.89 -12.20
C VAL A 255 -3.12 14.73 -11.55
N SER A 256 -3.50 15.83 -10.90
CA SER A 256 -2.55 16.66 -10.17
C SER A 256 -1.98 15.91 -8.95
N GLU A 257 -0.81 16.33 -8.46
CA GLU A 257 -0.23 15.70 -7.27
C GLU A 257 -1.12 15.88 -6.02
N THR A 258 -1.76 17.04 -5.90
CA THR A 258 -2.68 17.35 -4.80
C THR A 258 -3.91 16.45 -4.83
N GLU A 259 -4.49 16.22 -5.99
CA GLU A 259 -5.64 15.36 -6.17
C GLU A 259 -5.26 13.88 -5.95
N GLY A 260 -4.12 13.44 -6.49
CA GLY A 260 -3.59 12.09 -6.24
C GLY A 260 -3.36 11.85 -4.75
N ALA A 261 -2.76 12.82 -4.06
CA ALA A 261 -2.54 12.76 -2.61
C ALA A 261 -3.86 12.78 -1.81
N ALA A 262 -4.85 13.57 -2.25
CA ALA A 262 -6.18 13.61 -1.62
C ALA A 262 -6.92 12.27 -1.74
N ARG A 263 -6.81 11.59 -2.89
CA ARG A 263 -7.35 10.22 -3.07
C ARG A 263 -6.74 9.23 -2.10
N LEU A 264 -5.46 9.36 -1.79
CA LEU A 264 -4.78 8.52 -0.80
C LEU A 264 -5.19 8.91 0.62
N ALA A 265 -5.11 10.20 0.97
CA ALA A 265 -5.38 10.69 2.33
C ALA A 265 -6.81 10.39 2.80
N ARG A 266 -7.81 10.37 1.91
CA ARG A 266 -9.20 10.02 2.28
C ARG A 266 -9.41 8.56 2.69
N THR A 267 -8.42 7.69 2.48
CA THR A 267 -8.49 6.29 2.94
C THR A 267 -7.98 6.10 4.37
N ILE A 268 -7.29 7.12 4.91
CA ILE A 268 -6.77 7.15 6.27
C ILE A 268 -7.79 7.89 7.14
N PRO A 269 -8.36 7.24 8.17
CA PRO A 269 -9.31 7.85 9.08
C PRO A 269 -8.67 9.00 9.85
N SER A 270 -9.45 10.04 10.14
CA SER A 270 -8.97 11.26 10.80
C SER A 270 -9.24 11.30 12.31
N SER A 271 -10.06 10.40 12.84
CA SER A 271 -10.34 10.32 14.28
C SER A 271 -10.73 8.89 14.67
N PRO A 272 -10.31 8.41 15.87
CA PRO A 272 -10.84 7.18 16.45
C PRO A 272 -12.27 7.34 16.97
N ASP A 273 -12.69 8.55 17.32
CA ASP A 273 -13.95 8.80 18.04
C ASP A 273 -15.19 8.78 17.14
N SER A 274 -15.00 8.94 15.82
CA SER A 274 -16.10 8.97 14.86
C SER A 274 -15.76 8.12 13.63
N PRO A 275 -16.52 7.06 13.33
CA PRO A 275 -16.29 6.28 12.12
C PRO A 275 -16.55 7.13 10.88
N ASP A 276 -15.53 7.22 10.01
CA ASP A 276 -15.69 7.88 8.72
C ASP A 276 -16.58 7.04 7.77
N ALA A 277 -17.02 7.64 6.67
CA ALA A 277 -17.90 6.98 5.71
C ALA A 277 -17.29 5.72 5.09
N LEU A 278 -15.96 5.62 5.01
CA LEU A 278 -15.27 4.43 4.52
C LEU A 278 -15.29 3.31 5.57
N SER A 279 -15.06 3.63 6.84
CA SER A 279 -15.19 2.70 7.97
C SER A 279 -16.59 2.09 8.05
N SER A 280 -17.63 2.92 7.89
CA SER A 280 -19.02 2.45 7.88
C SER A 280 -19.29 1.49 6.72
N LEU A 281 -18.84 1.84 5.51
CA LEU A 281 -18.97 0.98 4.33
C LEU A 281 -18.23 -0.36 4.48
N LEU A 282 -17.00 -0.34 4.99
CA LEU A 282 -16.20 -1.55 5.21
C LEU A 282 -16.84 -2.47 6.26
N THR A 283 -17.38 -1.87 7.32
CA THR A 283 -18.15 -2.60 8.34
C THR A 283 -19.36 -3.29 7.70
N GLU A 284 -20.12 -2.59 6.86
CA GLU A 284 -21.27 -3.17 6.16
C GLU A 284 -20.86 -4.31 5.19
N LEU A 285 -19.74 -4.14 4.47
CA LEU A 285 -19.22 -5.15 3.55
C LEU A 285 -18.74 -6.41 4.29
N SER A 286 -18.19 -6.26 5.49
CA SER A 286 -17.65 -7.36 6.30
C SER A 286 -18.69 -8.35 6.82
N THR A 287 -19.99 -8.03 6.74
CA THR A 287 -21.09 -8.85 7.26
C THR A 287 -21.37 -10.13 6.46
N LYS A 288 -20.72 -10.34 5.31
CA LYS A 288 -20.94 -11.49 4.43
C LYS A 288 -19.72 -12.41 4.38
N ASP A 289 -19.99 -13.69 4.15
CA ASP A 289 -18.96 -14.66 3.80
C ASP A 289 -18.28 -14.24 2.50
N ASN A 290 -16.96 -14.01 2.56
CA ASN A 290 -16.11 -13.59 1.43
C ASN A 290 -16.43 -12.18 0.86
N PRO A 291 -16.16 -11.09 1.60
CA PRO A 291 -16.41 -9.72 1.13
C PRO A 291 -15.57 -9.40 -0.12
N PRO A 292 -16.06 -8.57 -1.07
CA PRO A 292 -15.30 -8.15 -2.24
C PRO A 292 -14.09 -7.29 -1.86
N LEU A 293 -12.98 -7.40 -2.60
CA LEU A 293 -11.82 -6.50 -2.41
C LEU A 293 -12.17 -5.10 -2.92
N MET A 294 -12.14 -4.13 -2.01
CA MET A 294 -12.47 -2.76 -2.34
C MET A 294 -11.33 -2.08 -3.11
N PHE A 295 -11.65 -1.50 -4.27
CA PHE A 295 -10.74 -0.74 -5.13
C PHE A 295 -11.27 0.66 -5.39
N LEU A 296 -10.69 1.65 -4.70
CA LEU A 296 -11.05 3.05 -4.87
C LEU A 296 -10.29 3.66 -6.04
N ALA A 297 -11.03 4.00 -7.10
CA ALA A 297 -10.53 4.79 -8.22
C ALA A 297 -11.52 5.91 -8.57
N GLY A 298 -10.99 7.01 -9.07
CA GLY A 298 -11.75 8.21 -9.40
C GLY A 298 -11.41 9.41 -8.52
N PRO A 299 -12.08 10.55 -8.71
CA PRO A 299 -11.80 11.79 -8.00
C PRO A 299 -11.89 11.66 -6.47
N SER A 300 -11.06 12.41 -5.75
CA SER A 300 -11.05 12.47 -4.29
C SER A 300 -12.37 12.97 -3.71
N THR A 301 -13.11 13.77 -4.48
CA THR A 301 -14.45 14.30 -4.17
C THR A 301 -15.60 13.38 -4.58
N ALA A 302 -15.32 12.30 -5.34
CA ALA A 302 -16.37 11.38 -5.73
C ALA A 302 -16.93 10.67 -4.49
N PRO A 303 -18.26 10.52 -4.38
CA PRO A 303 -18.87 9.81 -3.26
C PRO A 303 -18.31 8.39 -3.19
N LEU A 304 -18.15 7.87 -1.97
CA LEU A 304 -17.83 6.46 -1.79
C LEU A 304 -18.92 5.60 -2.46
N PRO A 305 -18.55 4.44 -3.01
CA PRO A 305 -19.54 3.53 -3.56
C PRO A 305 -20.45 3.01 -2.44
N THR A 306 -21.69 2.67 -2.76
CA THR A 306 -22.55 1.95 -1.82
C THR A 306 -22.08 0.50 -1.71
N ALA A 307 -22.44 -0.20 -0.64
CA ALA A 307 -22.07 -1.60 -0.49
C ALA A 307 -22.65 -2.47 -1.62
N ASP A 308 -23.84 -2.14 -2.14
CA ASP A 308 -24.44 -2.83 -3.28
C ASP A 308 -23.70 -2.56 -4.59
N GLU A 309 -23.20 -1.34 -4.80
CA GLU A 309 -22.32 -1.03 -5.95
C GLU A 309 -21.01 -1.81 -5.89
N VAL A 310 -20.42 -1.99 -4.69
CA VAL A 310 -19.21 -2.79 -4.51
C VAL A 310 -19.49 -4.27 -4.73
N ARG A 311 -20.57 -4.81 -4.14
CA ARG A 311 -20.96 -6.22 -4.26
C ARG A 311 -21.31 -6.61 -5.70
N SER A 312 -22.02 -5.74 -6.42
CA SER A 312 -22.34 -5.94 -7.85
C SER A 312 -21.15 -5.73 -8.78
N GLY A 313 -20.07 -5.13 -8.27
CA GLY A 313 -18.90 -4.77 -9.06
C GLY A 313 -19.10 -3.54 -9.95
N VAL A 314 -20.20 -2.80 -9.80
CA VAL A 314 -20.48 -1.58 -10.58
C VAL A 314 -19.50 -0.47 -10.24
N ARG A 315 -19.17 -0.27 -8.95
CA ARG A 315 -18.16 0.69 -8.48
C ARG A 315 -17.43 0.13 -7.26
N GLY A 316 -16.15 0.50 -7.11
CA GLY A 316 -15.38 0.10 -5.92
C GLY A 316 -14.88 -1.34 -5.94
N ALA A 317 -15.00 -2.04 -7.07
CA ALA A 317 -14.41 -3.36 -7.29
C ALA A 317 -13.22 -3.27 -8.26
N VAL A 318 -12.31 -4.25 -8.17
CA VAL A 318 -11.24 -4.42 -9.17
C VAL A 318 -11.88 -4.86 -10.48
N LYS A 319 -11.57 -4.16 -11.58
CA LYS A 319 -12.12 -4.38 -12.91
C LYS A 319 -11.04 -4.33 -13.98
N GLY A 320 -11.12 -5.24 -14.94
CA GLY A 320 -10.29 -5.33 -16.13
C GLY A 320 -8.99 -6.10 -15.91
N GLY A 321 -8.59 -6.84 -16.97
CA GLY A 321 -7.39 -7.66 -16.95
C GLY A 321 -7.53 -8.88 -16.04
N VAL A 322 -6.44 -9.64 -15.89
CA VAL A 322 -6.44 -10.91 -15.15
C VAL A 322 -6.82 -10.76 -13.68
N ALA A 323 -6.61 -9.57 -13.09
CA ALA A 323 -6.94 -9.32 -11.70
C ALA A 323 -8.45 -9.39 -11.42
N GLU A 324 -9.32 -8.99 -12.36
CA GLU A 324 -10.77 -9.12 -12.16
C GLU A 324 -11.17 -10.60 -12.05
N ASP A 325 -10.71 -11.41 -13.01
CA ASP A 325 -11.00 -12.85 -13.06
C ASP A 325 -10.45 -13.56 -11.82
N LEU A 326 -9.24 -13.17 -11.39
CA LEU A 326 -8.57 -13.73 -10.20
C LEU A 326 -9.37 -13.51 -8.92
N LEU A 327 -9.85 -12.28 -8.73
CA LEU A 327 -10.44 -11.84 -7.48
C LEU A 327 -11.90 -12.24 -7.33
N ALA A 328 -12.57 -12.56 -8.44
CA ALA A 328 -13.93 -13.07 -8.47
C ALA A 328 -14.05 -14.54 -8.02
N GLN A 329 -12.98 -15.32 -8.12
CA GLN A 329 -12.97 -16.76 -7.82
C GLN A 329 -12.88 -17.08 -6.31
N ARG A 330 -13.33 -18.28 -5.94
CA ARG A 330 -13.20 -18.81 -4.56
C ARG A 330 -11.84 -19.51 -4.41
N GLU A 331 -11.38 -19.70 -3.17
CA GLU A 331 -10.06 -20.32 -2.89
C GLU A 331 -9.90 -21.72 -3.48
N ASP A 332 -10.99 -22.46 -3.65
CA ASP A 332 -11.00 -23.84 -4.11
C ASP A 332 -10.77 -23.98 -5.64
N ASP A 333 -10.77 -22.85 -6.36
CA ASP A 333 -10.50 -22.82 -7.79
C ASP A 333 -8.97 -22.92 -8.01
N GLY A 334 -8.50 -23.96 -8.73
CA GLY A 334 -7.07 -24.28 -9.00
C GLY A 334 -6.26 -23.19 -9.71
N MET A 335 -6.82 -21.98 -9.81
CA MET A 335 -6.16 -20.75 -10.21
C MET A 335 -5.34 -20.13 -9.06
N TRP A 336 -5.76 -20.24 -7.79
CA TRP A 336 -5.00 -19.69 -6.65
C TRP A 336 -3.64 -20.38 -6.47
N SER A 337 -3.58 -21.69 -6.71
CA SER A 337 -2.32 -22.44 -6.74
C SER A 337 -1.35 -21.96 -7.83
N GLN A 338 -1.83 -21.32 -8.90
CA GLN A 338 -0.97 -20.77 -9.96
C GLN A 338 -0.29 -19.46 -9.55
N VAL A 339 -0.78 -18.79 -8.50
CA VAL A 339 -0.25 -17.51 -8.00
C VAL A 339 0.34 -17.61 -6.60
N GLU A 340 0.33 -18.79 -5.98
CA GLU A 340 0.90 -19.02 -4.64
C GLU A 340 2.38 -18.62 -4.54
N TRP A 341 3.13 -18.71 -5.64
CA TRP A 341 4.53 -18.27 -5.69
C TRP A 341 4.71 -16.75 -5.47
N LEU A 342 3.65 -15.95 -5.53
CA LEU A 342 3.62 -14.52 -5.17
C LEU A 342 3.33 -14.29 -3.68
N LEU A 343 2.94 -15.34 -2.95
CA LEU A 343 2.57 -15.29 -1.53
C LEU A 343 3.47 -16.23 -0.71
N PRO A 344 4.82 -16.09 -0.74
CA PRO A 344 5.66 -16.98 0.03
C PRO A 344 5.39 -16.86 1.54
N SER A 345 5.55 -17.96 2.26
CA SER A 345 5.40 -17.96 3.72
C SER A 345 6.44 -17.05 4.40
N GLU A 346 6.13 -16.63 5.63
CA GLU A 346 7.05 -15.84 6.44
C GLU A 346 8.41 -16.54 6.62
N GLU A 347 8.40 -17.85 6.86
CA GLU A 347 9.62 -18.67 6.96
C GLU A 347 10.46 -18.62 5.68
N THR A 348 9.81 -18.72 4.52
CA THR A 348 10.47 -18.63 3.21
C THR A 348 11.15 -17.26 3.06
N LEU A 349 10.42 -16.17 3.34
CA LEU A 349 10.96 -14.81 3.22
C LEU A 349 12.07 -14.52 4.24
N ARG A 350 11.97 -15.07 5.46
CA ARG A 350 13.05 -15.05 6.47
C ARG A 350 14.32 -15.74 5.97
N SER A 351 14.17 -16.91 5.33
CA SER A 351 15.31 -17.62 4.76
C SER A 351 16.01 -16.80 3.67
N TRP A 352 15.24 -16.11 2.83
CA TRP A 352 15.77 -15.25 1.76
C TRP A 352 16.45 -14.00 2.32
N ALA A 353 15.91 -13.42 3.40
CA ALA A 353 16.51 -12.31 4.11
C ALA A 353 17.89 -12.67 4.70
N SER A 354 17.99 -13.88 5.27
CA SER A 354 19.23 -14.40 5.87
C SER A 354 20.29 -14.75 4.83
N ALA A 355 19.87 -15.26 3.67
CA ALA A 355 20.79 -15.60 2.57
C ALA A 355 21.33 -14.37 1.80
N SER A 356 20.73 -13.20 1.99
CA SER A 356 21.08 -11.95 1.31
C SER A 356 21.83 -10.95 2.20
N ALA A 357 22.03 -11.29 3.48
CA ALA A 357 22.79 -10.53 4.46
C ALA A 357 24.27 -10.92 4.45
#